data_AF-A0A519XVL8-F1
#
_entry.id   AF-A0A519XVL8-F1
#
_cell.length_a   1.000
_cell.length_b   1.000
_cell.length_c   1.000
_cell.angle_alpha   90.00
_cell.angle_beta   90.00
_cell.angle_gamma   90.00
#
_symmetry.space_group_name_H-M   'P 1'
#
loop_
_entity.id
_entity.type
_entity.pdbx_description
1 polymer ?
#
loop_
_entity_poly.entity_id
_entity_poly.type
_entity_poly.pdbx_seq_one_letter_code
_entity_poly.pdbx_strand_id
1 'polypeptide(L)'
;IIIPNRETLQETFKLPNAFFEEPGDFIENPEIKEWFEKDIKKISNELAKFERIKNFKIKRNPFSMDEGEITPTMKVKRRVVEKKYADAIDEMYAEEVEAE
;
A
#
# COMPACT_ATOMS: atom_id res chain seq x y z
N ILE A 1 -2.77 3.65 -0.58
CA ILE A 1 -2.54 2.19 -0.55
C ILE A 1 -1.51 1.85 -1.62
N ILE A 2 -0.43 1.16 -1.23
CA ILE A 2 0.67 0.76 -2.12
C ILE A 2 0.56 -0.74 -2.39
N ILE A 3 0.83 -1.16 -3.62
CA ILE A 3 0.89 -2.57 -4.01
C ILE A 3 2.36 -2.92 -4.26
N PRO A 4 2.98 -3.76 -3.42
CA PRO A 4 4.36 -4.16 -3.60
C PRO A 4 4.49 -5.16 -4.77
N ASN A 5 5.66 -5.19 -5.42
CA ASN A 5 6.02 -6.35 -6.23
C ASN A 5 6.30 -7.53 -5.28
N ARG A 6 5.53 -8.61 -5.43
CA ARG A 6 5.61 -9.78 -4.55
C ARG A 6 6.99 -10.44 -4.59
N GLU A 7 7.55 -10.65 -5.78
CA GLU A 7 8.83 -11.35 -5.96
C GLU A 7 9.96 -10.58 -5.27
N THR A 8 10.07 -9.27 -5.53
CA THR A 8 11.08 -8.42 -4.90
C THR A 8 10.94 -8.38 -3.38
N LEU A 9 9.69 -8.33 -2.87
CA LEU A 9 9.45 -8.32 -1.42
C LEU A 9 9.84 -9.66 -0.79
N GLN A 10 9.51 -10.78 -1.44
CA GLN A 10 9.87 -12.12 -0.99
C GLN A 10 11.38 -12.31 -0.93
N GLU A 11 12.11 -11.91 -1.98
CA GLU A 11 13.56 -12.04 -2.04
C GLU A 11 14.26 -11.17 -0.99
N THR A 12 13.80 -9.93 -0.83
CA THR A 12 14.42 -8.95 0.09
C THR A 12 14.28 -9.37 1.55
N PHE A 13 13.08 -9.80 1.95
CA PHE A 13 12.77 -10.14 3.35
C PHE A 13 12.74 -11.65 3.61
N LYS A 14 13.13 -12.48 2.62
CA LYS A 14 13.10 -13.95 2.66
C LYS A 14 11.76 -14.52 3.12
N LEU A 15 10.66 -13.94 2.61
CA LEU A 15 9.32 -14.26 3.06
C LEU A 15 8.80 -15.57 2.44
N PRO A 16 8.23 -16.48 3.25
CA PRO A 16 7.58 -17.69 2.73
C PRO A 16 6.29 -17.33 1.98
N ASN A 17 5.83 -18.23 1.12
CA ASN A 17 4.53 -18.05 0.43
C ASN A 17 3.36 -17.90 1.40
N ALA A 18 3.41 -18.62 2.53
CA ALA A 18 2.41 -18.54 3.60
C ALA A 18 2.22 -17.10 4.14
N PHE A 19 3.24 -16.25 4.08
CA PHE A 19 3.11 -14.85 4.47
C PHE A 19 2.03 -14.14 3.64
N PHE A 20 1.86 -14.45 2.37
CA PHE A 20 0.86 -13.78 1.51
C PHE A 20 -0.55 -14.39 1.63
N GLU A 21 -0.64 -15.55 2.28
CA GLU A 21 -1.90 -16.27 2.54
C GLU A 21 -2.47 -15.94 3.94
N GLU A 22 -1.73 -15.21 4.77
CA GLU A 22 -2.20 -14.71 6.05
C GLU A 22 -3.47 -13.86 5.88
N PRO A 23 -4.42 -13.95 6.82
CA PRO A 23 -5.62 -13.13 6.78
C PRO A 23 -5.26 -11.65 6.93
N GLY A 24 -6.02 -10.80 6.24
CA GLY A 24 -5.87 -9.35 6.29
C GLY A 24 -5.35 -8.76 4.98
N ASP A 25 -5.81 -7.56 4.68
CA ASP A 25 -5.49 -6.89 3.42
C ASP A 25 -4.12 -6.21 3.42
N PHE A 26 -3.60 -5.86 4.59
CA PHE A 26 -2.41 -5.03 4.72
C PHE A 26 -1.27 -5.75 5.43
N ILE A 27 -0.04 -5.35 5.09
CA ILE A 27 1.19 -5.76 5.76
C ILE A 27 1.48 -4.74 6.87
N GLU A 28 1.55 -5.22 8.11
CA GLU A 28 1.81 -4.38 9.30
C GLU A 28 3.26 -4.50 9.81
N ASN A 29 4.11 -5.27 9.13
CA ASN A 29 5.50 -5.44 9.52
C ASN A 29 6.26 -4.08 9.49
N PRO A 30 6.79 -3.60 10.62
CA PRO A 30 7.48 -2.31 10.70
C PRO A 30 8.71 -2.20 9.79
N GLU A 31 9.48 -3.29 9.64
CA GLU A 31 10.68 -3.33 8.80
C GLU A 31 10.33 -3.12 7.32
N ILE A 32 9.25 -3.77 6.87
CA ILE A 32 8.72 -3.59 5.52
C ILE A 32 8.18 -2.17 5.36
N LYS A 33 7.43 -1.65 6.34
CA LYS A 33 6.91 -0.27 6.29
C LYS A 33 8.04 0.76 6.16
N GLU A 34 9.09 0.64 6.96
CA GLU A 34 10.26 1.55 6.92
C GLU A 34 10.98 1.47 5.57
N TRP A 35 11.08 0.28 4.97
CA TRP A 35 11.69 0.10 3.66
C TRP A 35 10.95 0.87 2.56
N PHE A 36 9.62 0.79 2.52
CA PHE A 36 8.81 1.62 1.61
C PHE A 36 8.88 3.10 1.95
N GLU A 37 8.95 3.46 3.23
CA GLU A 37 9.03 4.86 3.66
C GLU A 37 10.29 5.54 3.13
N LYS A 38 11.42 4.83 3.03
CA LYS A 38 12.66 5.35 2.43
C LYS A 38 12.46 5.73 0.96
N ASP A 39 11.81 4.87 0.18
CA ASP A 39 11.52 5.14 -1.23
C ASP A 39 10.52 6.29 -1.39
N ILE A 40 9.47 6.33 -0.57
CA ILE A 40 8.47 7.39 -0.58
C ILE A 40 9.10 8.73 -0.22
N LYS A 41 9.96 8.80 0.80
CA LYS A 41 10.69 10.02 1.17
C LYS A 41 11.57 10.50 0.02
N LYS A 42 12.30 9.58 -0.62
CA LYS A 42 13.13 9.91 -1.79
C LYS A 42 12.31 10.51 -2.92
N ILE A 43 11.20 9.89 -3.30
CA ILE A 43 10.31 10.38 -4.36
C ILE A 43 9.64 11.71 -3.96
N SER A 44 9.20 11.82 -2.71
CA SER A 44 8.50 13.00 -2.18
C SER A 44 9.37 14.26 -2.13
N ASN A 45 10.70 14.10 -2.05
CA ASN A 45 11.64 15.22 -2.09
C ASN A 45 11.64 15.95 -3.44
N GLU A 46 11.22 15.27 -4.52
CA GLU A 46 11.10 15.85 -5.86
C GLU A 46 9.72 16.50 -6.10
N LEU A 47 8.76 16.29 -5.19
CA LEU A 47 7.38 16.73 -5.31
C LEU A 47 7.08 17.98 -4.47
N ALA A 48 6.10 18.77 -4.93
CA ALA A 48 5.60 19.90 -4.15
C ALA A 48 4.95 19.40 -2.85
N LYS A 49 4.97 20.22 -1.78
CA LYS A 49 4.48 19.81 -0.45
C LYS A 49 3.06 19.21 -0.46
N PHE A 50 2.17 19.70 -1.32
CA PHE A 50 0.78 19.22 -1.42
C PHE A 50 0.62 17.91 -2.20
N GLU A 51 1.64 17.48 -2.95
CA GLU A 51 1.66 16.23 -3.73
C GLU A 51 2.33 15.08 -2.96
N ARG A 52 3.02 15.40 -1.85
CA ARG A 52 3.77 14.42 -1.05
C ARG A 52 2.81 13.44 -0.38
N ILE A 53 3.18 12.16 -0.42
CA ILE A 53 2.46 11.10 0.28
C ILE A 53 2.78 11.22 1.77
N LYS A 54 1.77 11.57 2.58
CA LYS A 54 1.91 11.72 4.04
C LYS A 54 1.77 10.38 4.77
N ASN A 55 0.82 9.55 4.34
CA ASN A 55 0.57 8.26 4.96
C ASN A 55 0.22 7.21 3.90
N PHE A 56 0.51 5.95 4.20
CA PHE A 56 0.28 4.83 3.32
C PHE A 56 0.11 3.52 4.10
N LYS A 57 -0.70 2.63 3.53
CA LYS A 57 -0.78 1.22 3.90
C LYS A 57 -0.30 0.37 2.73
N ILE A 58 0.41 -0.72 3.03
CA ILE A 58 0.96 -1.65 2.03
C ILE A 58 -0.01 -2.82 1.91
N LYS A 59 -0.58 -3.04 0.73
CA LYS A 59 -1.46 -4.18 0.50
C LYS A 59 -0.64 -5.46 0.40
N ARG A 60 -1.11 -6.53 1.05
CA ARG A 60 -0.46 -7.85 1.04
C ARG A 60 -0.51 -8.49 -0.33
N ASN A 61 -1.68 -8.45 -0.95
CA ASN A 61 -1.94 -9.02 -2.27
C ASN A 61 -2.29 -7.92 -3.30
N PRO A 62 -2.04 -8.15 -4.59
CA PRO A 62 -2.52 -7.25 -5.64
C PRO A 62 -4.03 -7.04 -5.60
N PHE A 63 -4.51 -5.98 -6.24
CA PHE A 63 -5.95 -5.81 -6.45
C PHE A 63 -6.53 -6.96 -7.27
N SER A 64 -7.68 -7.45 -6.85
CA SER A 64 -8.33 -8.61 -7.43
C SER A 64 -9.34 -8.23 -8.51
N MET A 65 -9.30 -8.98 -9.61
CA MET A 65 -10.32 -8.88 -10.67
C MET A 65 -11.64 -9.51 -10.22
N ASP A 66 -11.57 -10.61 -9.47
CA ASP A 66 -12.73 -11.35 -8.96
C ASP A 66 -13.50 -10.52 -7.93
N GLU A 67 -12.78 -9.77 -7.11
CA GLU A 67 -13.39 -8.81 -6.16
C GLU A 67 -13.79 -7.49 -6.83
N GLY A 68 -13.56 -7.37 -8.15
CA GLY A 68 -13.98 -6.22 -8.96
C GLY A 68 -13.14 -4.96 -8.77
N GLU A 69 -12.02 -5.02 -8.05
CA GLU A 69 -11.14 -3.89 -7.72
C GLU A 69 -10.37 -3.39 -8.94
N ILE A 70 -10.17 -4.25 -9.93
CA ILE A 70 -9.48 -3.95 -11.18
C ILE A 70 -10.33 -4.37 -12.39
N THR A 71 -10.15 -3.71 -13.53
CA THR A 71 -10.77 -4.11 -14.81
C THR A 71 -10.02 -5.29 -15.43
N PRO A 72 -10.62 -6.01 -16.39
CA PRO A 72 -9.90 -7.00 -17.21
C PRO A 72 -8.65 -6.43 -17.90
N THR A 73 -8.62 -5.12 -18.14
CA THR A 73 -7.49 -4.37 -18.69
C THR A 73 -6.52 -3.85 -17.64
N MET A 74 -6.56 -4.39 -16.41
CA MET A 74 -5.67 -4.04 -15.30
C MET A 74 -5.75 -2.57 -14.84
N LYS A 75 -6.88 -1.88 -15.07
CA LYS A 75 -7.12 -0.54 -14.53
C LYS A 75 -7.85 -0.61 -13.20
N VAL A 76 -7.35 0.09 -12.19
CA VAL A 76 -7.96 0.15 -10.86
C VAL A 76 -9.32 0.84 -10.93
N LYS A 77 -10.37 0.20 -10.40
CA LYS A 77 -11.70 0.78 -10.25
C LYS A 77 -11.76 1.56 -8.93
N ARG A 78 -11.29 2.81 -8.95
CA ARG A 78 -11.16 3.68 -7.77
C ARG A 78 -12.37 3.67 -6.84
N ARG A 79 -13.58 3.86 -7.35
CA ARG A 79 -14.81 3.86 -6.54
C ARG A 79 -15.03 2.56 -5.74
N VAL A 80 -14.62 1.42 -6.29
CA VAL A 80 -14.73 0.12 -5.60
C VAL A 80 -13.68 0.02 -4.51
N VAL A 81 -12.43 0.37 -4.84
CA VAL A 81 -11.30 0.37 -3.90
C VAL A 81 -11.54 1.33 -2.74
N GLU A 82 -11.93 2.58 -3.01
CA GLU A 82 -12.23 3.59 -1.99
C GLU A 82 -13.35 3.13 -1.06
N LYS A 83 -14.41 2.51 -1.60
CA LYS A 83 -15.50 1.98 -0.78
C LYS A 83 -15.05 0.79 0.07
N LYS A 84 -14.28 -0.13 -0.50
CA LYS A 84 -13.85 -1.35 0.20
C LYS A 84 -12.84 -1.06 1.32
N TYR A 85 -11.95 -0.11 1.09
CA TYR A 85 -10.90 0.26 2.03
C TYR A 85 -11.17 1.59 2.72
N ALA A 86 -12.43 2.00 2.83
CA ALA A 86 -12.83 3.28 3.42
C ALA A 86 -12.24 3.44 4.82
N ASP A 87 -12.43 2.45 5.70
CA ASP A 87 -11.92 2.49 7.07
C ASP A 87 -10.40 2.66 7.13
N ALA A 88 -9.66 1.92 6.30
CA ALA A 88 -8.19 2.03 6.24
C ALA A 88 -7.72 3.37 5.65
N ILE A 89 -8.50 3.95 4.73
CA ILE A 89 -8.24 5.29 4.18
C ILE A 89 -8.51 6.35 5.24
N ASP A 90 -9.63 6.25 5.95
CA ASP A 90 -10.02 7.16 7.02
C ASP A 90 -9.00 7.12 8.16
N GLU A 91 -8.51 5.92 8.53
CA GLU A 91 -7.41 5.74 9.49
C GLU A 91 -6.15 6.50 9.05
N MET A 92 -5.73 6.37 7.78
CA MET A 92 -4.58 7.11 7.25
C MET A 92 -4.74 8.63 7.30
N TYR A 93 -5.98 9.14 7.20
CA TYR A 93 -6.30 10.57 7.32
C TYR A 93 -6.40 11.04 8.77
N ALA A 94 -6.81 10.16 9.68
CA ALA A 94 -6.94 10.45 11.11
C ALA A 94 -5.59 10.41 11.85
N GLU A 95 -4.64 9.61 11.36
CA GLU A 95 -3.26 9.65 11.84
C GLU A 95 -2.66 11.03 11.55
N GLU A 96 -2.41 11.83 12.61
CA GLU A 96 -1.73 13.11 12.50
C GLU A 96 -0.31 12.90 11.98
N VAL A 97 -0.11 13.17 10.70
CA VAL A 97 1.24 13.24 10.13
C VAL A 97 1.73 14.67 10.31
N GLU A 98 2.63 14.89 11.27
CA GLU A 98 3.38 16.15 11.36
C GLU A 98 4.09 16.37 10.02
N ALA A 99 3.64 17.36 9.27
CA ALA A 99 4.21 17.70 7.98
C ALA A 99 5.35 18.71 8.22
N GLU A 100 6.60 18.25 8.22
CA GLU A 100 7.77 19.13 8.05
C GLU A 100 7.94 19.59 6.58
#